data_AF-A0A927KQI0-F1
#
_entry.id   AF-A0A927KQI0-F1
#
_cell.length_a   1.000
_cell.length_b   1.000
_cell.length_c   1.000
_cell.angle_alpha   90.00
_cell.angle_beta   90.00
_cell.angle_gamma   90.00
#
_symmetry.space_group_name_H-M   'P 1'
#
loop_
_entity.id
_entity.type
_entity.pdbx_description
1 polymer ?
#
loop_
_entity_poly.entity_id
_entity_poly.type
_entity_poly.pdbx_seq_one_letter_code
_entity_poly.pdbx_strand_id
1 'polypeptide(L)'
;MTLRSRFFTDAEGDTVAVENADAVGDVLLICEHASREIPEYFGTLGLDANVLSSHIAWDPGALAVSRLLVDKLDATLVYQRYSRLIYDCNRPPESLAAMPSSSEIYEIPGNRQISDAERFARTSAVYMPFHEKVDDIIAARLVQGRQPVIVTIHSFTPVYYGQLREVQVGILHDVDSRLADGMLAAANSDSPEGGKSYQVERNQPYGPEDGVTHTLRLHALPEGLLNVMIEIRNDLIRDEKEQEAAADFVARLVKQALSSLAR
;
A
#
# COMPACT_ATOMS: atom_id res chain seq x y z
N MET A 1 11.99 18.10 22.12
CA MET A 1 11.96 16.73 21.59
C MET A 1 10.78 16.67 20.63
N THR A 2 11.00 16.45 19.34
CA THR A 2 9.90 16.26 18.38
C THR A 2 9.20 14.93 18.66
N LEU A 3 7.93 14.79 18.31
CA LEU A 3 7.20 13.52 18.52
C LEU A 3 7.86 12.35 17.77
N ARG A 4 8.57 12.62 16.68
CA ARG A 4 9.45 11.66 16.02
C ARG A 4 10.58 11.17 16.93
N SER A 5 11.37 12.08 17.51
CA SER A 5 12.50 11.72 18.38
C SER A 5 12.09 10.99 19.67
N ARG A 6 10.79 10.91 19.97
CA ARG A 6 10.25 10.06 21.04
C ARG A 6 10.31 8.57 20.70
N PHE A 7 10.06 8.20 19.44
CA PHE A 7 9.92 6.80 19.03
C PHE A 7 11.06 6.27 18.18
N PHE A 8 11.73 7.15 17.44
CA PHE A 8 12.75 6.77 16.49
C PHE A 8 14.10 7.32 16.92
N THR A 9 15.09 6.45 16.94
CA THR A 9 16.49 6.83 17.06
C THR A 9 17.00 7.40 15.74
N ASP A 10 18.12 8.14 15.79
CA ASP A 10 18.75 8.67 14.58
C ASP A 10 19.18 7.55 13.62
N ALA A 11 19.53 6.37 14.15
CA ALA A 11 19.94 5.21 13.36
C ALA A 11 18.78 4.57 12.59
N GLU A 12 17.56 4.65 13.13
CA GLU A 12 16.37 4.09 12.47
C GLU A 12 15.90 4.97 11.29
N GLY A 13 16.23 6.26 11.30
CA GLY A 13 15.99 7.19 10.20
C GLY A 13 14.56 7.76 10.15
N ASP A 14 14.13 8.19 8.96
CA ASP A 14 12.80 8.79 8.74
C ASP A 14 11.68 7.74 8.70
N THR A 15 10.43 8.12 8.93
CA THR A 15 9.28 7.20 8.79
C THR A 15 8.87 6.97 7.35
N VAL A 16 9.14 7.93 6.46
CA VAL A 16 8.74 7.87 5.06
C VAL A 16 9.98 7.76 4.20
N ALA A 17 9.95 6.87 3.22
CA ALA A 17 10.94 6.83 2.15
C ALA A 17 10.29 7.23 0.83
N VAL A 18 11.10 7.89 -0.01
CA VAL A 18 10.74 8.22 -1.38
C VAL A 18 11.84 7.70 -2.30
N GLU A 19 11.46 6.93 -3.31
CA GLU A 19 12.33 6.44 -4.38
C GLU A 19 11.90 7.08 -5.71
N ASN A 20 12.87 7.39 -6.57
CA ASN A 20 12.66 8.09 -7.85
C ASN A 20 11.82 9.39 -7.71
N ALA A 21 12.23 10.28 -6.80
CA ALA A 21 11.49 11.52 -6.50
C ALA A 21 11.34 12.46 -7.72
N ASP A 22 12.28 12.40 -8.66
CA ASP A 22 12.32 13.25 -9.86
C ASP A 22 11.65 12.60 -11.09
N ALA A 23 10.90 11.51 -10.91
CA ALA A 23 10.25 10.78 -11.98
C ALA A 23 9.36 11.69 -12.86
N VAL A 24 9.43 11.49 -14.19
CA VAL A 24 8.62 12.27 -15.15
C VAL A 24 7.31 11.58 -15.52
N GLY A 25 7.17 10.28 -15.25
CA GLY A 25 5.90 9.57 -15.41
C GLY A 25 4.79 10.07 -14.48
N ASP A 26 3.55 9.90 -14.92
CA ASP A 26 2.37 10.41 -14.20
C ASP A 26 2.01 9.56 -12.97
N VAL A 27 2.44 8.29 -12.94
CA VAL A 27 2.12 7.39 -11.83
C VAL A 27 2.86 7.82 -10.56
N LEU A 28 2.13 7.83 -9.44
CA LEU A 28 2.64 7.93 -8.08
C LEU A 28 2.28 6.63 -7.36
N LEU A 29 3.30 5.81 -7.11
CA LEU A 29 3.17 4.56 -6.38
C LEU A 29 3.20 4.85 -4.87
N ILE A 30 2.32 4.19 -4.14
CA ILE A 30 2.24 4.29 -2.68
C ILE A 30 2.23 2.87 -2.09
N CYS A 31 3.03 2.62 -1.06
CA CYS A 31 3.07 1.34 -0.37
C CYS A 31 3.06 1.55 1.16
N GLU A 32 1.87 1.58 1.74
CA GLU A 32 1.63 1.84 3.17
C GLU A 32 2.13 0.70 4.07
N HIS A 33 2.10 -0.53 3.58
CA HIS A 33 2.43 -1.74 4.35
C HIS A 33 3.77 -2.34 3.92
N ALA A 34 4.68 -1.50 3.45
CA ALA A 34 5.94 -1.91 2.81
C ALA A 34 6.95 -2.60 3.72
N SER A 35 6.88 -2.38 5.04
CA SER A 35 7.92 -2.78 5.98
C SER A 35 7.32 -3.43 7.22
N ARG A 36 8.04 -4.41 7.78
CA ARG A 36 7.73 -5.06 9.06
C ARG A 36 8.52 -4.48 10.23
N GLU A 37 9.38 -3.50 9.99
CA GLU A 37 10.29 -2.99 11.02
C GLU A 37 9.51 -2.38 12.19
N ILE A 38 9.89 -2.77 13.40
CA ILE A 38 9.34 -2.28 14.65
C ILE A 38 10.41 -1.40 15.29
N PRO A 39 10.12 -0.12 15.60
CA PRO A 39 11.10 0.74 16.25
C PRO A 39 11.53 0.19 17.60
N GLU A 40 12.78 0.42 17.99
CA GLU A 40 13.38 -0.05 19.24
C GLU A 40 12.51 0.27 20.46
N TYR A 41 11.89 1.46 20.46
CA TYR A 41 10.97 1.90 21.50
C TYR A 41 9.83 0.91 21.78
N PHE A 42 9.31 0.24 20.75
CA PHE A 42 8.19 -0.69 20.85
C PHE A 42 8.61 -2.13 21.15
N GLY A 43 9.90 -2.43 21.08
CA GLY A 43 10.44 -3.78 21.25
C GLY A 43 9.79 -4.76 20.29
N THR A 44 9.02 -5.72 20.81
CA THR A 44 8.32 -6.72 19.98
C THR A 44 6.80 -6.50 19.92
N LEU A 45 6.27 -5.43 20.52
CA LEU A 45 4.84 -5.28 20.83
C LEU A 45 4.24 -6.46 21.63
N GLY A 46 5.09 -7.28 22.29
CA GLY A 46 4.66 -8.51 22.97
C GLY A 46 4.31 -9.66 22.01
N LEU A 47 4.79 -9.61 20.77
CA LEU A 47 4.61 -10.64 19.76
C LEU A 47 5.86 -11.53 19.63
N ASP A 48 5.65 -12.76 19.20
CA ASP A 48 6.74 -13.67 18.83
C ASP A 48 7.37 -13.26 17.48
N ALA A 49 8.65 -13.58 17.29
CA ALA A 49 9.39 -13.23 16.08
C ALA A 49 8.75 -13.78 14.78
N ASN A 50 8.11 -14.96 14.86
CA ASN A 50 7.41 -15.55 13.72
C ASN A 50 6.18 -14.73 13.33
N VAL A 51 5.47 -14.17 14.32
CA VAL A 51 4.29 -13.33 14.10
C VAL A 51 4.71 -11.98 13.52
N LEU A 52 5.78 -11.36 14.05
CA LEU A 52 6.40 -10.16 13.49
C LEU A 52 6.93 -10.33 12.07
N SER A 53 7.19 -11.57 11.65
CA SER A 53 7.62 -11.89 10.29
C SER A 53 6.48 -12.21 9.33
N SER A 54 5.25 -12.33 9.84
CA SER A 54 4.07 -12.70 9.06
C SER A 54 3.37 -11.49 8.41
N HIS A 55 2.35 -11.76 7.60
CA HIS A 55 1.57 -10.73 6.89
C HIS A 55 0.80 -9.78 7.82
N ILE A 56 0.70 -10.04 9.13
CA ILE A 56 0.07 -9.08 10.03
C ILE A 56 0.96 -7.83 10.25
N ALA A 57 2.27 -7.97 10.07
CA ALA A 57 3.22 -6.89 10.31
C ALA A 57 3.43 -5.98 9.08
N TRP A 58 3.19 -6.50 7.88
CA TRP A 58 3.51 -5.89 6.60
C TRP A 58 2.91 -6.71 5.46
N ASP A 59 2.98 -6.20 4.24
CA ASP A 59 2.52 -6.88 3.03
C ASP A 59 3.73 -7.55 2.33
N PRO A 60 3.94 -8.88 2.48
CA PRO A 60 5.13 -9.53 1.97
C PRO A 60 5.23 -9.46 0.44
N GLY A 61 6.33 -8.90 -0.06
CA GLY A 61 6.59 -8.74 -1.49
C GLY A 61 6.00 -7.48 -2.13
N ALA A 62 5.09 -6.75 -1.47
CA ALA A 62 4.46 -5.55 -2.03
C ALA A 62 5.48 -4.44 -2.35
N LEU A 63 6.44 -4.19 -1.44
CA LEU A 63 7.52 -3.23 -1.70
C LEU A 63 8.43 -3.66 -2.85
N ALA A 64 8.72 -4.96 -2.97
CA ALA A 64 9.56 -5.49 -4.04
C ALA A 64 8.90 -5.28 -5.41
N VAL A 65 7.61 -5.60 -5.53
CA VAL A 65 6.82 -5.30 -6.74
C VAL A 65 6.77 -3.80 -7.00
N SER A 66 6.55 -2.98 -5.97
CA SER A 66 6.51 -1.51 -6.10
C SER A 66 7.80 -0.94 -6.69
N ARG A 67 8.96 -1.45 -6.27
CA ARG A 67 10.27 -1.04 -6.82
C ARG A 67 10.45 -1.43 -8.28
N LEU A 68 9.99 -2.61 -8.67
CA LEU A 68 10.02 -3.02 -10.08
C LEU A 68 9.06 -2.16 -10.94
N LEU A 69 7.94 -1.72 -10.35
CA LEU A 69 7.01 -0.79 -11.00
C LEU A 69 7.58 0.62 -11.16
N VAL A 70 8.47 1.08 -10.27
CA VAL A 70 9.18 2.36 -10.42
C VAL A 70 9.86 2.44 -11.78
N ASP A 71 10.66 1.43 -12.14
CA ASP A 71 11.39 1.41 -13.41
C ASP A 71 10.44 1.22 -14.61
N LYS A 72 9.42 0.36 -14.46
CA LYS A 72 8.51 0.02 -15.56
C LYS A 72 7.56 1.16 -15.92
N LEU A 73 7.23 2.04 -14.97
CA LEU A 73 6.27 3.14 -15.14
C LEU A 73 6.93 4.52 -15.12
N ASP A 74 8.25 4.60 -14.88
CA ASP A 74 8.95 5.83 -14.49
C ASP A 74 8.16 6.58 -13.42
N ALA A 75 7.91 5.89 -12.30
CA ALA A 75 7.05 6.39 -11.23
C ALA A 75 7.87 6.82 -10.02
N THR A 76 7.36 7.78 -9.27
CA THR A 76 7.81 8.04 -7.90
C THR A 76 7.15 7.01 -6.98
N LEU A 77 7.90 6.47 -6.01
CA LEU A 77 7.37 5.58 -4.99
C LEU A 77 7.51 6.21 -3.60
N VAL A 78 6.40 6.27 -2.87
CA VAL A 78 6.37 6.64 -1.44
C VAL A 78 6.02 5.39 -0.63
N TYR A 79 6.80 5.09 0.40
CA TYR A 79 6.50 3.93 1.26
C TYR A 79 6.81 4.16 2.73
N GLN A 80 6.05 3.49 3.58
CA GLN A 80 6.20 3.53 5.03
C GLN A 80 7.32 2.57 5.47
N ARG A 81 8.29 3.09 6.22
CA ARG A 81 9.47 2.31 6.65
C ARG A 81 9.23 1.42 7.87
N TYR A 82 8.04 1.44 8.47
CA TYR A 82 7.73 0.74 9.72
C TYR A 82 6.43 -0.03 9.61
N SER A 83 6.27 -1.01 10.49
CA SER A 83 5.11 -1.90 10.51
C SER A 83 3.79 -1.16 10.69
N ARG A 84 2.77 -1.63 9.98
CA ARG A 84 1.36 -1.28 10.20
C ARG A 84 0.87 -1.56 11.63
N LEU A 85 1.59 -2.40 12.39
CA LEU A 85 1.28 -2.67 13.80
C LEU A 85 1.59 -1.48 14.72
N ILE A 86 2.51 -0.59 14.33
CA ILE A 86 2.74 0.67 15.05
C ILE A 86 1.59 1.62 14.78
N TYR A 87 1.36 1.88 13.48
CA TYR A 87 0.24 2.62 12.96
C TYR A 87 -0.01 2.15 11.51
N ASP A 88 -1.23 1.75 11.20
CA ASP A 88 -1.64 1.40 9.84
C ASP A 88 -1.95 2.68 9.06
N CYS A 89 -1.06 3.09 8.14
CA CYS A 89 -1.24 4.32 7.38
C CYS A 89 -2.41 4.27 6.38
N ASN A 90 -2.99 3.10 6.10
CA ASN A 90 -4.22 3.01 5.30
C ASN A 90 -5.48 2.99 6.20
N ARG A 91 -5.40 3.61 7.39
CA ARG A 91 -6.51 3.80 8.34
C ARG A 91 -6.46 5.19 8.99
N PRO A 92 -7.60 5.87 9.15
CA PRO A 92 -7.64 7.16 9.83
C PRO A 92 -7.53 7.01 11.37
N PRO A 93 -7.14 8.06 12.11
CA PRO A 93 -6.86 7.98 13.57
C PRO A 93 -8.03 7.53 14.44
N GLU A 94 -9.27 7.78 14.01
CA GLU A 94 -10.49 7.33 14.68
C GLU A 94 -10.79 5.84 14.46
N SER A 95 -10.14 5.19 13.48
CA SER A 95 -10.30 3.77 13.24
C SER A 95 -9.68 2.94 14.36
N LEU A 96 -10.41 1.91 14.82
CA LEU A 96 -9.85 0.90 15.72
C LEU A 96 -8.74 0.09 15.04
N ALA A 97 -8.76 0.01 13.70
CA ALA A 97 -7.76 -0.70 12.91
C ALA A 97 -6.47 0.12 12.68
N ALA A 98 -6.44 1.42 12.99
CA ALA A 98 -5.21 2.23 12.85
C ALA A 98 -4.10 1.79 13.81
N MET A 99 -4.46 1.35 15.02
CA MET A 99 -3.51 0.84 16.02
C MET A 99 -4.12 -0.42 16.64
N PRO A 100 -4.15 -1.53 15.88
CA PRO A 100 -5.01 -2.67 16.20
C PRO A 100 -4.52 -3.41 17.44
N SER A 101 -5.43 -3.75 18.36
CA SER A 101 -5.13 -4.60 19.52
C SER A 101 -5.08 -6.10 19.17
N SER A 102 -5.59 -6.47 17.98
CA SER A 102 -5.55 -7.83 17.44
C SER A 102 -5.56 -7.82 15.91
N SER A 103 -4.99 -8.86 15.31
CA SER A 103 -5.02 -9.13 13.88
C SER A 103 -5.20 -10.63 13.67
N GLU A 104 -6.28 -11.01 12.98
CA GLU A 104 -6.70 -12.41 12.80
C GLU A 104 -6.88 -13.14 14.15
N ILE A 105 -6.01 -14.11 14.44
CA ILE A 105 -5.97 -14.89 15.69
C ILE A 105 -4.94 -14.35 16.69
N TYR A 106 -4.13 -13.36 16.27
CA TYR A 106 -3.04 -12.83 17.06
C TYR A 106 -3.50 -11.61 17.83
N GLU A 107 -3.34 -11.69 19.14
CA GLU A 107 -3.42 -10.53 20.02
C GLU A 107 -2.13 -9.73 19.91
N ILE A 108 -2.21 -8.41 19.98
CA ILE A 108 -1.06 -7.49 19.94
C ILE A 108 -0.96 -6.81 21.31
N PRO A 109 -0.26 -7.40 22.29
CA PRO A 109 -0.24 -6.89 23.66
C PRO A 109 0.17 -5.42 23.78
N GLY A 110 1.15 -4.98 22.98
CA GLY A 110 1.63 -3.59 22.93
C GLY A 110 0.59 -2.57 22.46
N ASN A 111 -0.55 -3.02 21.94
CA ASN A 111 -1.63 -2.17 21.45
C ASN A 111 -2.94 -2.25 22.28
N ARG A 112 -3.05 -3.15 23.26
CA ARG A 112 -4.32 -3.36 24.01
C ARG A 112 -4.79 -2.17 24.84
N GLN A 113 -3.87 -1.40 25.40
CA GLN A 113 -4.16 -0.31 26.34
C GLN A 113 -3.32 0.93 26.05
N ILE A 114 -3.29 1.35 24.78
CA ILE A 114 -2.62 2.58 24.39
C ILE A 114 -3.41 3.79 24.89
N SER A 115 -2.74 4.70 25.59
CA SER A 115 -3.35 5.97 26.04
C SER A 115 -3.59 6.92 24.88
N ASP A 116 -4.47 7.90 25.05
CA ASP A 116 -4.69 8.96 24.06
C ASP A 116 -3.40 9.71 23.71
N ALA A 117 -2.51 9.91 24.68
CA ALA A 117 -1.21 10.54 24.47
C ALA A 117 -0.27 9.69 23.60
N GLU A 118 -0.35 8.37 23.69
CA GLU A 118 0.38 7.44 22.83
C GLU A 118 -0.24 7.39 21.43
N ARG A 119 -1.58 7.32 21.33
CA ARG A 119 -2.30 7.39 20.05
C ARG A 119 -1.96 8.65 19.27
N PHE A 120 -2.02 9.81 19.93
CA PHE A 120 -1.64 11.09 19.35
C PHE A 120 -0.18 11.07 18.89
N ALA A 121 0.74 10.61 19.74
CA ALA A 121 2.14 10.55 19.37
C ALA A 121 2.38 9.67 18.13
N ARG A 122 1.79 8.47 18.05
CA ARG A 122 1.97 7.58 16.89
C ARG A 122 1.36 8.18 15.62
N THR A 123 0.20 8.83 15.75
CA THR A 123 -0.43 9.57 14.65
C THR A 123 0.50 10.66 14.12
N SER A 124 1.06 11.49 15.00
CA SER A 124 1.94 12.58 14.60
C SER A 124 3.32 12.13 14.11
N ALA A 125 3.81 10.98 14.56
CA ALA A 125 5.15 10.52 14.23
C ALA A 125 5.18 9.61 13.00
N VAL A 126 4.10 8.88 12.72
CA VAL A 126 4.02 7.87 11.64
C VAL A 126 3.05 8.30 10.55
N TYR A 127 1.77 8.43 10.91
CA TYR A 127 0.68 8.69 9.96
C TYR A 127 0.79 10.05 9.27
N MET A 128 0.89 11.13 10.06
CA MET A 128 0.90 12.49 9.49
C MET A 128 2.07 12.68 8.52
N PRO A 129 3.33 12.35 8.85
CA PRO A 129 4.45 12.52 7.92
C PRO A 129 4.27 11.73 6.62
N PHE A 130 3.67 10.53 6.68
CA PHE A 130 3.43 9.71 5.51
C PHE A 130 2.45 10.38 4.54
N HIS A 131 1.29 10.80 5.01
CA HIS A 131 0.30 11.46 4.15
C HIS A 131 0.75 12.86 3.73
N GLU A 132 1.39 13.63 4.60
CA GLU A 132 1.97 14.94 4.26
C GLU A 132 3.00 14.81 3.12
N LYS A 133 3.83 13.75 3.12
CA LYS A 133 4.78 13.52 2.03
C LYS A 133 4.10 13.21 0.70
N VAL A 134 3.01 12.44 0.72
CA VAL A 134 2.21 12.16 -0.48
C VAL A 134 1.54 13.45 -0.98
N ASP A 135 0.92 14.23 -0.10
CA ASP A 135 0.30 15.52 -0.40
C ASP A 135 1.30 16.50 -1.02
N ASP A 136 2.51 16.61 -0.45
CA ASP A 136 3.59 17.45 -0.98
C ASP A 136 3.90 17.12 -2.45
N ILE A 137 4.01 15.83 -2.77
CA ILE A 137 4.35 15.35 -4.12
C ILE A 137 3.20 15.62 -5.09
N ILE A 138 1.96 15.35 -4.67
CA ILE A 138 0.77 15.61 -5.48
C ILE A 138 0.65 17.11 -5.76
N ALA A 139 0.73 17.95 -4.73
CA ALA A 139 0.65 19.40 -4.86
C ALA A 139 1.74 19.95 -5.78
N ALA A 140 2.99 19.47 -5.65
CA ALA A 140 4.09 19.88 -6.53
C ALA A 140 3.82 19.53 -8.00
N ARG A 141 3.28 18.33 -8.29
CA ARG A 141 2.93 17.91 -9.65
C ARG A 141 1.76 18.74 -10.22
N LEU A 142 0.73 19.01 -9.41
CA LEU A 142 -0.41 19.82 -9.83
C LEU A 142 -0.02 21.26 -10.17
N VAL A 143 0.87 21.88 -9.39
CA VAL A 143 1.42 23.23 -9.68
C VAL A 143 2.18 23.25 -11.01
N GLN A 144 2.79 22.14 -11.41
CA GLN A 144 3.46 21.99 -12.71
C GLN A 144 2.50 21.62 -13.85
N GLY A 145 1.20 21.54 -13.61
CA GLY A 145 0.20 21.14 -14.59
C GLY A 145 0.19 19.63 -14.91
N ARG A 146 0.84 18.81 -14.08
CA ARG A 146 0.83 17.34 -14.21
C ARG A 146 -0.32 16.77 -13.39
N GLN A 147 -0.99 15.75 -13.91
CA GLN A 147 -2.12 15.07 -13.27
C GLN A 147 -1.64 13.70 -12.77
N PRO A 148 -1.21 13.56 -11.49
CA PRO A 148 -0.70 12.29 -11.02
C PRO A 148 -1.77 11.20 -10.99
N VAL A 149 -1.38 9.96 -11.29
CA VAL A 149 -2.20 8.77 -11.19
C VAL A 149 -1.82 8.03 -9.92
N ILE A 150 -2.75 7.92 -8.96
CA ILE A 150 -2.47 7.36 -7.62
C ILE A 150 -2.65 5.84 -7.65
N VAL A 151 -1.57 5.09 -7.40
CA VAL A 151 -1.59 3.63 -7.41
C VAL A 151 -1.03 3.09 -6.09
N THR A 152 -1.89 2.49 -5.25
CA THR A 152 -1.40 1.82 -4.04
C THR A 152 -1.12 0.35 -4.31
N ILE A 153 -0.02 -0.19 -3.76
CA ILE A 153 0.40 -1.58 -3.95
C ILE A 153 0.39 -2.32 -2.62
N HIS A 154 -0.40 -3.40 -2.58
CA HIS A 154 -0.62 -4.25 -1.43
C HIS A 154 -0.44 -5.72 -1.76
N SER A 155 -0.37 -6.53 -0.71
CA SER A 155 -0.44 -7.98 -0.85
C SER A 155 -1.25 -8.62 0.25
N PHE A 156 -1.87 -9.75 -0.04
CA PHE A 156 -2.72 -10.46 0.90
C PHE A 156 -2.37 -11.95 1.01
N THR A 157 -2.57 -12.53 2.19
CA THR A 157 -2.32 -13.97 2.42
C THR A 157 -3.31 -14.86 1.66
N PRO A 158 -2.91 -15.99 1.07
CA PRO A 158 -3.85 -16.83 0.31
C PRO A 158 -4.97 -17.44 1.15
N VAL A 159 -4.75 -17.65 2.45
CA VAL A 159 -5.73 -18.24 3.35
C VAL A 159 -6.10 -17.25 4.44
N TYR A 160 -7.39 -16.91 4.56
CA TYR A 160 -7.91 -16.00 5.57
C TYR A 160 -9.00 -16.70 6.39
N TYR A 161 -8.82 -16.77 7.72
CA TYR A 161 -9.69 -17.57 8.62
C TYR A 161 -9.96 -19.01 8.12
N GLY A 162 -8.93 -19.65 7.56
CA GLY A 162 -9.01 -21.02 7.03
C GLY A 162 -9.67 -21.16 5.66
N GLN A 163 -10.12 -20.07 5.04
CA GLN A 163 -10.72 -20.06 3.70
C GLN A 163 -9.68 -19.63 2.65
N LEU A 164 -9.57 -20.40 1.57
CA LEU A 164 -8.73 -20.06 0.43
C LEU A 164 -9.37 -18.92 -0.38
N ARG A 165 -8.58 -17.91 -0.72
CA ARG A 165 -8.97 -16.82 -1.62
C ARG A 165 -8.60 -17.17 -3.06
N GLU A 166 -9.60 -17.34 -3.91
CA GLU A 166 -9.40 -17.68 -5.33
C GLU A 166 -8.75 -16.52 -6.10
N VAL A 167 -9.20 -15.28 -5.84
CA VAL A 167 -8.62 -14.06 -6.37
C VAL A 167 -7.10 -14.07 -6.25
N GLN A 168 -6.41 -13.74 -7.33
CA GLN A 168 -4.95 -13.66 -7.39
C GLN A 168 -4.48 -12.21 -7.46
N VAL A 169 -5.21 -11.37 -8.21
CA VAL A 169 -4.98 -9.94 -8.29
C VAL A 169 -6.30 -9.20 -8.08
N GLY A 170 -6.38 -8.39 -7.03
CA GLY A 170 -7.50 -7.51 -6.76
C GLY A 170 -7.31 -6.15 -7.40
N ILE A 171 -8.31 -5.68 -8.16
CA ILE A 171 -8.38 -4.30 -8.65
C ILE A 171 -9.41 -3.57 -7.79
N LEU A 172 -8.91 -2.83 -6.80
CA LEU A 172 -9.71 -2.14 -5.80
C LEU A 172 -9.84 -0.67 -6.18
N HIS A 173 -11.01 -0.11 -5.93
CA HIS A 173 -11.31 1.31 -6.10
C HIS A 173 -12.39 1.73 -5.10
N ASP A 174 -12.49 3.04 -4.85
CA ASP A 174 -13.59 3.65 -4.10
C ASP A 174 -14.70 4.12 -5.06
N VAL A 175 -15.35 5.26 -4.83
CA VAL A 175 -16.41 5.76 -5.72
C VAL A 175 -15.95 6.03 -7.16
N ASP A 176 -14.67 6.35 -7.38
CA ASP A 176 -14.11 6.53 -8.72
C ASP A 176 -13.57 5.20 -9.26
N SER A 177 -14.25 4.64 -10.27
CA SER A 177 -13.88 3.37 -10.88
C SER A 177 -13.10 3.50 -12.19
N ARG A 178 -12.80 4.72 -12.69
CA ARG A 178 -12.32 4.93 -14.08
C ARG A 178 -11.10 4.08 -14.44
N LEU A 179 -10.06 4.12 -13.59
CA LEU A 179 -8.83 3.37 -13.84
C LEU A 179 -9.04 1.86 -13.60
N ALA A 180 -9.79 1.49 -12.56
CA ALA A 180 -10.13 0.10 -12.27
C ALA A 180 -10.90 -0.55 -13.44
N ASP A 181 -11.88 0.15 -14.02
CA ASP A 181 -12.66 -0.30 -15.18
C ASP A 181 -11.74 -0.55 -16.38
N GLY A 182 -10.81 0.37 -16.66
CA GLY A 182 -9.81 0.21 -17.72
C GLY A 182 -8.88 -0.98 -17.49
N MET A 183 -8.42 -1.19 -16.26
CA MET A 183 -7.53 -2.31 -15.91
C MET A 183 -8.25 -3.66 -15.99
N LEU A 184 -9.51 -3.74 -15.55
CA LEU A 184 -10.32 -4.95 -15.65
C LEU A 184 -10.66 -5.29 -17.11
N ALA A 185 -10.94 -4.28 -17.94
CA ALA A 185 -11.11 -4.49 -19.38
C ALA A 185 -9.81 -5.01 -20.03
N ALA A 186 -8.66 -4.44 -19.66
CA ALA A 186 -7.35 -4.90 -20.12
C ALA A 186 -7.07 -6.36 -19.70
N ALA A 187 -7.38 -6.72 -18.45
CA ALA A 187 -7.23 -8.08 -17.94
C ALA A 187 -8.14 -9.10 -18.66
N ASN A 188 -9.36 -8.70 -19.06
CA ASN A 188 -10.29 -9.57 -19.79
C ASN A 188 -9.93 -9.73 -21.27
N SER A 189 -9.27 -8.74 -21.86
CA SER A 189 -8.76 -8.84 -23.24
C SER A 189 -7.54 -9.77 -23.37
N ASP A 190 -7.05 -10.26 -22.24
CA ASP A 190 -5.80 -10.99 -22.12
C ASP A 190 -6.03 -12.49 -22.40
N SER A 191 -5.74 -12.90 -23.63
CA SER A 191 -5.35 -14.28 -23.94
C SER A 191 -3.85 -14.26 -24.16
N PRO A 192 -3.02 -14.48 -23.13
CA PRO A 192 -1.59 -14.24 -23.28
C PRO A 192 -0.99 -15.31 -24.20
N GLU A 193 -0.42 -14.90 -25.33
CA GLU A 193 0.60 -15.70 -26.02
C GLU A 193 1.85 -15.76 -25.13
N GLY A 194 1.91 -16.76 -24.24
CA GLY A 194 3.11 -17.08 -23.45
C GLY A 194 3.26 -16.42 -22.06
N GLY A 195 2.25 -15.68 -21.58
CA GLY A 195 2.24 -15.04 -20.26
C GLY A 195 1.41 -15.81 -19.20
N LYS A 196 1.67 -15.52 -17.91
CA LYS A 196 0.89 -16.05 -16.78
C LYS A 196 -0.47 -15.34 -16.72
N SER A 197 -1.56 -16.09 -16.83
CA SER A 197 -2.91 -15.59 -16.57
C SER A 197 -3.14 -15.56 -15.05
N TYR A 198 -3.59 -14.42 -14.53
CA TYR A 198 -4.00 -14.25 -13.14
C TYR A 198 -5.53 -14.19 -13.07
N GLN A 199 -6.12 -14.76 -12.02
CA GLN A 199 -7.53 -14.50 -11.68
C GLN A 199 -7.65 -13.09 -11.11
N VAL A 200 -8.11 -12.17 -11.96
CA VAL A 200 -8.28 -10.75 -11.62
C VAL A 200 -9.73 -10.49 -11.23
N GLU A 201 -9.94 -9.91 -10.05
CA GLU A 201 -11.27 -9.62 -9.52
C GLU A 201 -11.40 -8.17 -9.07
N ARG A 202 -12.60 -7.60 -9.22
CA ARG A 202 -12.91 -6.25 -8.72
C ARG A 202 -13.21 -6.31 -7.23
N ASN A 203 -12.62 -5.39 -6.45
CA ASN A 203 -12.88 -5.24 -5.01
C ASN A 203 -12.90 -6.59 -4.27
N GLN A 204 -11.90 -7.42 -4.57
CA GLN A 204 -11.63 -8.68 -3.88
C GLN A 204 -10.12 -8.72 -3.61
N PRO A 205 -9.68 -9.18 -2.43
CA PRO A 205 -10.49 -9.77 -1.36
C PRO A 205 -11.16 -8.73 -0.42
N TYR A 206 -10.99 -7.43 -0.70
CA TYR A 206 -11.54 -6.33 0.09
C TYR A 206 -12.18 -5.27 -0.81
N GLY A 207 -13.06 -4.45 -0.23
CA GLY A 207 -13.69 -3.31 -0.88
C GLY A 207 -13.72 -2.04 0.00
N PRO A 208 -14.26 -0.92 -0.51
CA PRO A 208 -14.41 0.34 0.23
C PRO A 208 -15.10 0.22 1.59
N GLU A 209 -16.00 -0.75 1.72
CA GLU A 209 -16.72 -1.11 2.95
C GLU A 209 -15.79 -1.61 4.07
N ASP A 210 -14.64 -2.18 3.72
CA ASP A 210 -13.62 -2.65 4.67
C ASP A 210 -12.68 -1.53 5.13
N GLY A 211 -12.85 -0.32 4.59
CA GLY A 211 -12.04 0.85 4.89
C GLY A 211 -10.63 0.84 4.28
N VAL A 212 -10.33 -0.07 3.35
CA VAL A 212 -9.01 -0.20 2.68
C VAL A 212 -8.71 0.85 1.63
N THR A 213 -9.67 1.72 1.31
CA THR A 213 -9.49 2.79 0.33
C THR A 213 -9.11 4.13 0.98
N HIS A 214 -8.69 4.16 2.25
CA HIS A 214 -8.40 5.39 2.99
C HIS A 214 -7.39 6.29 2.26
N THR A 215 -6.26 5.74 1.82
CA THR A 215 -5.25 6.49 1.06
C THR A 215 -5.82 7.05 -0.25
N LEU A 216 -6.66 6.29 -0.97
CA LEU A 216 -7.32 6.78 -2.18
C LEU A 216 -8.30 7.91 -1.89
N ARG A 217 -9.08 7.78 -0.80
CA ARG A 217 -10.02 8.81 -0.34
C ARG A 217 -9.34 10.12 0.01
N LEU A 218 -8.17 10.05 0.64
CA LEU A 218 -7.40 11.24 0.99
C LEU A 218 -6.77 11.88 -0.25
N HIS A 219 -6.12 11.07 -1.10
CA HIS A 219 -5.13 11.61 -2.02
C HIS A 219 -5.60 11.69 -3.47
N ALA A 220 -6.62 10.92 -3.85
CA ALA A 220 -7.09 10.89 -5.22
C ALA A 220 -8.45 11.56 -5.40
N LEU A 221 -9.42 11.24 -4.54
CA LEU A 221 -10.80 11.68 -4.71
C LEU A 221 -11.00 13.20 -4.66
N PRO A 222 -10.35 13.98 -3.77
CA PRO A 222 -10.62 15.41 -3.67
C PRO A 222 -10.34 16.20 -4.96
N GLU A 223 -9.28 15.82 -5.67
CA GLU A 223 -8.85 16.43 -6.93
C GLU A 223 -9.34 15.63 -8.17
N GLY A 224 -10.11 14.56 -7.96
CA GLY A 224 -10.61 13.71 -9.05
C GLY A 224 -9.50 13.03 -9.85
N LEU A 225 -8.38 12.67 -9.20
CA LEU A 225 -7.25 11.98 -9.83
C LEU A 225 -7.59 10.52 -10.14
N LEU A 226 -7.10 10.02 -11.28
CA LEU A 226 -7.20 8.60 -11.59
C LEU A 226 -6.50 7.80 -10.50
N ASN A 227 -7.17 6.76 -10.01
CA ASN A 227 -6.65 5.97 -8.90
C ASN A 227 -7.08 4.52 -8.91
N VAL A 228 -6.26 3.69 -8.29
CA VAL A 228 -6.52 2.27 -8.08
C VAL A 228 -5.68 1.75 -6.92
N MET A 229 -6.21 0.78 -6.19
CA MET A 229 -5.47 -0.05 -5.24
C MET A 229 -5.28 -1.43 -5.86
N ILE A 230 -4.04 -1.92 -5.85
CA ILE A 230 -3.69 -3.24 -6.37
C ILE A 230 -3.39 -4.17 -5.21
N GLU A 231 -4.13 -5.26 -5.14
CA GLU A 231 -3.92 -6.35 -4.17
C GLU A 231 -3.33 -7.55 -4.88
N ILE A 232 -2.18 -8.06 -4.44
CA ILE A 232 -1.53 -9.23 -5.03
C ILE A 232 -1.47 -10.35 -4.00
N ARG A 233 -1.95 -11.56 -4.34
CA ARG A 233 -1.85 -12.68 -3.39
C ARG A 233 -0.38 -13.02 -3.15
N ASN A 234 0.06 -13.01 -1.91
CA ASN A 234 1.49 -12.98 -1.58
C ASN A 234 2.25 -14.29 -1.92
N ASP A 235 1.55 -15.40 -2.14
CA ASP A 235 2.13 -16.65 -2.67
C ASP A 235 2.59 -16.51 -4.13
N LEU A 236 2.20 -15.43 -4.81
CA LEU A 236 2.53 -15.16 -6.22
C LEU A 236 3.71 -14.20 -6.39
N ILE A 237 4.33 -13.74 -5.29
CA ILE A 237 5.40 -12.72 -5.26
C ILE A 237 6.46 -13.01 -4.18
N ARG A 238 6.78 -14.30 -3.95
CA ARG A 238 7.69 -14.70 -2.86
C ARG A 238 9.16 -14.55 -3.23
N ASP A 239 9.49 -14.67 -4.51
CA ASP A 239 10.83 -14.53 -5.04
C ASP A 239 10.91 -13.50 -6.17
N GLU A 240 12.12 -13.13 -6.56
CA GLU A 240 12.39 -12.09 -7.56
C GLU A 240 11.72 -12.37 -8.91
N LYS A 241 11.64 -13.64 -9.33
CA LYS A 241 11.03 -14.02 -10.61
C LYS A 241 9.51 -13.88 -10.56
N GLU A 242 8.91 -14.33 -9.46
CA GLU A 242 7.49 -14.17 -9.17
C GLU A 242 7.11 -12.67 -9.08
N GLN A 243 7.93 -11.86 -8.42
CA GLN A 243 7.77 -10.40 -8.31
C GLN A 243 7.88 -9.69 -9.65
N GLU A 244 8.86 -10.04 -10.48
CA GLU A 244 9.02 -9.48 -11.83
C GLU A 244 7.81 -9.79 -12.72
N ALA A 245 7.32 -11.04 -12.69
CA ALA A 245 6.13 -11.43 -13.45
C ALA A 245 4.88 -10.65 -13.00
N ALA A 246 4.70 -10.43 -11.70
CA ALA A 246 3.60 -9.64 -11.17
C ALA A 246 3.74 -8.16 -11.54
N ALA A 247 4.95 -7.59 -11.45
CA ALA A 247 5.21 -6.20 -11.82
C ALA A 247 4.99 -5.95 -13.32
N ASP A 248 5.43 -6.86 -14.19
CA ASP A 248 5.15 -6.80 -15.64
C ASP A 248 3.65 -6.84 -15.93
N PHE A 249 2.94 -7.72 -15.25
CA PHE A 249 1.48 -7.83 -15.37
C PHE A 249 0.79 -6.53 -14.98
N VAL A 250 1.07 -6.01 -13.78
CA VAL A 250 0.46 -4.77 -13.26
C VAL A 250 0.85 -3.56 -14.13
N ALA A 251 2.13 -3.40 -14.49
CA ALA A 251 2.57 -2.28 -15.31
C ALA A 251 1.87 -2.26 -16.67
N ARG A 252 1.68 -3.43 -17.29
CA ARG A 252 0.95 -3.54 -18.55
C ARG A 252 -0.51 -3.15 -18.40
N LEU A 253 -1.21 -3.63 -17.37
CA LEU A 253 -2.61 -3.26 -17.13
C LEU A 253 -2.77 -1.75 -16.92
N VAL A 254 -1.91 -1.14 -16.10
CA VAL A 254 -1.90 0.32 -15.87
C VAL A 254 -1.69 1.07 -17.19
N LYS A 255 -0.66 0.72 -17.97
CA LYS A 255 -0.37 1.38 -19.26
C LYS A 255 -1.52 1.25 -20.26
N GLN A 256 -2.13 0.07 -20.38
CA GLN A 256 -3.25 -0.16 -21.30
C GLN A 256 -4.49 0.63 -20.87
N ALA A 257 -4.80 0.64 -19.57
CA ALA A 257 -5.93 1.39 -19.02
C ALA A 257 -5.75 2.91 -19.20
N LEU A 258 -4.56 3.45 -18.92
CA LEU A 258 -4.28 4.87 -19.16
C LEU A 258 -4.35 5.23 -20.64
N SER A 259 -3.85 4.36 -21.52
CA SER A 259 -3.90 4.57 -22.97
C SER A 259 -5.33 4.55 -23.53
N SER A 260 -6.25 3.80 -22.91
CA SER A 260 -7.66 3.77 -23.33
C SER A 260 -8.44 4.98 -22.83
N LEU A 261 -8.13 5.49 -21.63
CA LEU A 261 -8.75 6.68 -21.05
C LEU A 261 -8.28 8.00 -21.70
N ALA A 262 -7.13 8.01 -22.37
CA ALA A 262 -6.61 9.17 -23.09
C ALA A 262 -7.23 9.37 -24.49
N ARG A 263 -8.09 8.45 -24.94
CA ARG A 263 -8.78 8.49 -26.25
C ARG A 263 -10.17 9.07 -26.12
#